data_AF-A0A378YDG1-F1
#
_entry.id   AF-A0A378YDG1-F1
#
_cell.length_a   1.000
_cell.length_b   1.000
_cell.length_c   1.000
_cell.angle_alpha   90.00
_cell.angle_beta   90.00
_cell.angle_gamma   90.00
#
_symmetry.space_group_name_H-M   'P 1'
#
loop_
_entity.id
_entity.type
_entity.pdbx_description
1 polymer ?
#
loop_
_entity_poly.entity_id
_entity_poly.type
_entity_poly.pdbx_seq_one_letter_code
_entity_poly.pdbx_strand_id
1 'polypeptide(L)'
;MIRDPRTRDDLLGAPGERRPIGGGDGGAVFEDLRDPEFVIKIFHGPRASGIDGVDGIDFIRAAVEHEAEMFNRFYGACSAEAFFTRDDYLCLRMRRVPGKPMNKVWPSEYGESKREILEALDTMQAQLVEVGVTHGDLHSANVHFDAQARRFWPVDLGAASAFALSRMGPDAPTPGPLASDDSHIMSLQARVSALMDSHVPEVDEVHAPLFELVHWQSCVRMAARCGEVFADPADAAYVYKLLFSFSFTDFAPGVDTGPRELQRAVNELRHFERYYGSGAARLIRTSNGCYLLRMQRVPGVPVSGLSAMPDDYPAAWAAMMRRLGAAGMAHPDLRPDHLIYDATTQLLNPVSFASCRLAATPGSSGGREHEA
;
A
#
# COMPACT_ATOMS: atom_id res chain seq x y z
N MET A 1 4.33 37.61 7.44
CA MET A 1 5.24 36.78 6.64
C MET A 1 6.58 37.45 6.32
N ILE A 2 7.68 36.70 6.36
CA ILE A 2 9.05 37.17 6.09
C ILE A 2 9.38 37.07 4.59
N ARG A 3 10.21 37.98 4.08
CA ARG A 3 10.85 37.83 2.76
C ARG A 3 12.26 37.33 2.96
N ASP A 4 12.52 36.11 2.50
CA ASP A 4 13.87 35.58 2.42
C ASP A 4 14.60 36.29 1.28
N PRO A 5 15.79 36.85 1.54
CA PRO A 5 16.53 37.57 0.53
C PRO A 5 17.01 36.65 -0.58
N ARG A 6 16.89 35.33 -0.52
CA ARG A 6 17.44 34.38 -1.50
C ARG A 6 16.37 33.89 -2.46
N THR A 7 16.79 33.52 -3.67
CA THR A 7 15.91 32.90 -4.67
C THR A 7 15.63 31.44 -4.31
N ARG A 8 14.62 30.85 -4.95
CA ARG A 8 14.38 29.41 -4.90
C ARG A 8 15.62 28.59 -5.31
N ASP A 9 16.37 29.08 -6.28
CA ASP A 9 17.57 28.41 -6.80
C ASP A 9 18.71 28.42 -5.76
N ASP A 10 18.87 29.53 -5.03
CA ASP A 10 19.81 29.64 -3.91
C ASP A 10 19.46 28.68 -2.75
N LEU A 11 18.17 28.33 -2.59
CA LEU A 11 17.66 27.46 -1.53
C LEU A 11 17.78 25.98 -1.88
N LEU A 12 17.45 25.62 -3.14
CA LEU A 12 17.23 24.23 -3.56
C LEU A 12 18.23 23.74 -4.60
N GLY A 13 19.17 24.58 -5.02
CA GLY A 13 20.09 24.27 -6.12
C GLY A 13 19.45 24.50 -7.49
N ALA A 14 20.20 24.17 -8.55
CA ALA A 14 19.77 24.41 -9.92
C ALA A 14 18.53 23.56 -10.29
N PRO A 15 17.66 24.02 -11.21
CA PRO A 15 16.43 23.29 -11.56
C PRO A 15 16.62 21.82 -11.96
N GLY A 16 17.75 21.47 -12.59
CA GLY A 16 18.06 20.09 -13.00
C GLY A 16 18.54 19.17 -11.87
N GLU A 17 18.90 19.73 -10.71
CA GLU A 17 19.43 18.99 -9.56
C GLU A 17 18.36 18.76 -8.48
N ARG A 18 17.26 19.53 -8.53
CA ARG A 18 16.17 19.43 -7.56
C ARG A 18 15.47 18.10 -7.65
N ARG A 19 15.45 17.38 -6.53
CA ARG A 19 14.62 16.20 -6.36
C ARG A 19 13.65 16.46 -5.21
N PRO A 20 12.34 16.56 -5.48
CA PRO A 20 11.36 16.62 -4.40
C PRO A 20 11.40 15.30 -3.63
N ILE A 21 11.36 15.39 -2.30
CA ILE A 21 11.25 14.24 -1.40
C ILE A 21 9.79 13.88 -1.09
N GLY A 22 8.87 14.77 -1.44
CA GLY A 22 7.42 14.57 -1.36
C GLY A 22 6.69 15.64 -2.17
N GLY A 23 5.41 15.44 -2.44
CA GLY A 23 4.59 16.42 -3.14
C GLY A 23 3.17 15.95 -3.38
N GLY A 24 2.28 16.90 -3.59
CA GLY A 24 0.86 16.70 -3.87
C GLY A 24 0.24 17.97 -4.45
N ASP A 25 -1.08 18.06 -4.45
CA ASP A 25 -1.80 19.18 -5.08
C ASP A 25 -1.46 20.54 -4.47
N GLY A 26 -1.05 20.57 -3.19
CA GLY A 26 -0.65 21.79 -2.48
C GLY A 26 0.78 22.27 -2.77
N GLY A 27 1.66 21.45 -3.33
CA GLY A 27 3.06 21.82 -3.53
C GLY A 27 4.04 20.64 -3.51
N ALA A 28 5.32 20.97 -3.65
CA ALA A 28 6.43 20.01 -3.58
C ALA A 28 7.36 20.32 -2.40
N VAL A 29 7.84 19.27 -1.73
CA VAL A 29 8.72 19.34 -0.55
C VAL A 29 10.14 18.98 -0.94
N PHE A 30 11.10 19.78 -0.51
CA PHE A 30 12.53 19.63 -0.79
C PHE A 30 13.35 19.67 0.50
N GLU A 31 14.55 19.11 0.48
CA GLU A 31 15.50 19.27 1.58
C GLU A 31 16.01 20.71 1.65
N ASP A 32 16.21 21.26 2.85
CA ASP A 32 16.95 22.51 3.02
C ASP A 32 18.45 22.23 2.92
N LEU A 33 19.08 22.70 1.84
CA LEU A 33 20.49 22.42 1.55
C LEU A 33 21.48 22.93 2.60
N ARG A 34 21.05 23.84 3.49
CA ARG A 34 21.92 24.41 4.54
C ARG A 34 21.65 23.84 5.91
N ASP A 35 20.52 23.17 6.10
CA ASP A 35 20.09 22.68 7.40
C ASP A 35 19.27 21.37 7.23
N PRO A 36 19.92 20.21 7.35
CA PRO A 36 19.28 18.92 7.11
C PRO A 36 18.16 18.59 8.10
N GLU A 37 18.08 19.33 9.23
CA GLU A 37 16.98 19.23 10.20
C GLU A 37 15.68 19.84 9.67
N PHE A 38 15.70 20.50 8.52
CA PHE A 38 14.54 21.17 7.92
C PHE A 38 14.31 20.77 6.47
N VAL A 39 13.06 20.95 6.05
CA VAL A 39 12.58 20.80 4.68
C VAL A 39 11.81 22.05 4.27
N ILE A 40 11.69 22.27 2.97
CA ILE A 40 11.01 23.43 2.40
C ILE A 40 9.90 22.93 1.46
N LYS A 41 8.65 23.20 1.81
CA LYS A 41 7.49 23.01 0.94
C LYS A 41 7.31 24.28 0.11
N ILE A 42 7.34 24.13 -1.21
CA ILE A 42 7.04 25.19 -2.18
C ILE A 42 5.62 24.96 -2.69
N PHE A 43 4.74 25.93 -2.46
CA PHE A 43 3.33 25.80 -2.82
C PHE A 43 3.11 25.99 -4.32
N HIS A 44 2.16 25.23 -4.87
CA HIS A 44 1.65 25.47 -6.21
C HIS A 44 0.77 26.71 -6.20
N GLY A 45 1.08 27.68 -7.06
CA GLY A 45 0.31 28.90 -7.13
C GLY A 45 1.03 29.98 -7.92
N PRO A 46 0.31 31.03 -8.31
CA PRO A 46 0.92 32.20 -8.94
C PRO A 46 1.96 32.85 -8.02
N ARG A 47 3.04 33.37 -8.62
CA ARG A 47 4.07 34.15 -7.91
C ARG A 47 3.43 35.42 -7.33
N ALA A 48 3.98 35.94 -6.23
CA ALA A 48 3.51 37.21 -5.66
C ALA A 48 3.50 38.38 -6.65
N SER A 49 4.33 38.33 -7.70
CA SER A 49 4.39 39.32 -8.77
C SER A 49 3.45 39.04 -9.97
N GLY A 50 2.68 37.96 -9.97
CA GLY A 50 1.98 37.42 -11.15
C GLY A 50 0.45 37.43 -11.10
N ILE A 51 -0.16 38.11 -10.13
CA ILE A 51 -1.62 38.17 -9.98
C ILE A 51 -2.08 39.62 -9.92
N ASP A 52 -2.73 40.07 -10.98
CA ASP A 52 -3.63 41.21 -10.92
C ASP A 52 -4.96 40.73 -10.31
N GLY A 53 -5.05 40.76 -8.97
CA GLY A 53 -6.23 40.28 -8.23
C GLY A 53 -5.90 39.97 -6.78
N VAL A 54 -6.23 40.90 -5.89
CA VAL A 54 -5.79 40.97 -4.48
C VAL A 54 -6.29 39.80 -3.62
N ASP A 55 -7.31 39.06 -4.05
CA ASP A 55 -7.99 38.07 -3.19
C ASP A 55 -7.36 36.66 -3.22
N GLY A 56 -6.69 36.29 -4.32
CA GLY A 56 -6.18 34.92 -4.51
C GLY A 56 -4.92 34.61 -3.69
N ILE A 57 -3.99 35.57 -3.62
CA ILE A 57 -2.74 35.36 -2.87
C ILE A 57 -2.92 35.46 -1.37
N ASP A 58 -3.83 36.32 -0.91
CA ASP A 58 -4.09 36.50 0.51
C ASP A 58 -4.73 35.25 1.12
N PHE A 59 -5.60 34.57 0.38
CA PHE A 59 -6.16 33.28 0.78
C PHE A 59 -5.09 32.19 0.90
N ILE A 60 -4.24 32.03 -0.13
CA ILE A 60 -3.16 31.03 -0.10
C ILE A 60 -2.16 31.37 1.02
N ARG A 61 -1.81 32.65 1.17
CA ARG A 61 -0.93 33.11 2.26
C ARG A 61 -1.49 32.75 3.63
N ALA A 62 -2.77 33.04 3.87
CA ALA A 62 -3.42 32.71 5.13
C ALA A 62 -3.44 31.19 5.38
N ALA A 63 -3.65 30.38 4.34
CA ALA A 63 -3.59 28.92 4.45
C ALA A 63 -2.18 28.42 4.84
N VAL A 64 -1.11 29.01 4.28
CA VAL A 64 0.27 28.63 4.62
C VAL A 64 0.68 29.11 6.01
N GLU A 65 0.26 30.31 6.43
CA GLU A 65 0.47 30.79 7.81
C GLU A 65 -0.27 29.91 8.81
N HIS A 66 -1.50 29.48 8.48
CA HIS A 66 -2.28 28.54 9.28
C HIS A 66 -1.61 27.16 9.39
N GLU A 67 -1.11 26.61 8.28
CA GLU A 67 -0.33 25.35 8.30
C GLU A 67 0.90 25.47 9.20
N ALA A 68 1.63 26.60 9.14
CA ALA A 68 2.78 26.87 10.01
C ALA A 68 2.37 26.96 11.50
N GLU A 69 1.25 27.60 11.80
CA GLU A 69 0.72 27.70 13.18
C GLU A 69 0.39 26.32 13.74
N MET A 70 -0.35 25.50 13.00
CA MET A 70 -0.73 24.15 13.43
C MET A 70 0.50 23.25 13.58
N PHE A 71 1.49 23.37 12.68
CA PHE A 71 2.75 22.64 12.79
C PHE A 71 3.55 23.05 14.03
N ASN A 72 3.69 24.34 14.31
CA ASN A 72 4.34 24.84 15.52
C ASN A 72 3.63 24.40 16.80
N ARG A 73 2.29 24.30 16.75
CA ARG A 73 1.50 23.84 17.88
C ARG A 73 1.75 22.38 18.24
N PHE A 74 1.94 21.52 17.23
CA PHE A 74 2.23 20.10 17.44
C PHE A 74 3.72 19.80 17.70
N TYR A 75 4.61 20.35 16.87
CA TYR A 75 6.05 20.05 16.92
C TYR A 75 6.86 20.97 17.85
N GLY A 76 6.23 22.01 18.38
CA GLY A 76 6.85 23.02 19.24
C GLY A 76 7.19 24.31 18.49
N ALA A 77 7.39 25.37 19.26
CA ALA A 77 7.69 26.70 18.70
C ALA A 77 8.91 26.68 17.76
N CYS A 78 8.84 27.48 16.70
CA CYS A 78 9.90 27.61 15.68
C CYS A 78 10.15 26.34 14.85
N SER A 79 9.24 25.35 14.89
CA SER A 79 9.32 24.16 14.04
C SER A 79 8.86 24.42 12.61
N ALA A 80 8.12 25.49 12.34
CA ALA A 80 7.73 25.91 11.00
C ALA A 80 7.66 27.42 10.84
N GLU A 81 7.97 27.91 9.64
CA GLU A 81 7.95 29.32 9.26
C GLU A 81 7.56 29.49 7.79
N ALA A 82 6.55 30.32 7.56
CA ALA A 82 6.11 30.70 6.22
C ALA A 82 6.89 31.93 5.73
N PHE A 83 7.35 31.90 4.48
CA PHE A 83 8.13 32.98 3.89
C PHE A 83 7.95 33.05 2.36
N PHE A 84 8.29 34.20 1.79
CA PHE A 84 8.47 34.36 0.35
C PHE A 84 9.94 34.36 -0.02
N THR A 85 10.32 33.70 -1.11
CA THR A 85 11.65 33.86 -1.71
C THR A 85 11.79 35.22 -2.39
N ARG A 86 13.01 35.60 -2.77
CA ARG A 86 13.30 36.81 -3.57
C ARG A 86 12.54 36.81 -4.91
N ASP A 87 12.39 35.63 -5.51
CA ASP A 87 11.67 35.39 -6.78
C ASP A 87 10.18 35.06 -6.56
N ASP A 88 9.63 35.47 -5.42
CA ASP A 88 8.21 35.51 -5.10
C ASP A 88 7.50 34.14 -5.04
N TYR A 89 8.24 33.07 -4.71
CA TYR A 89 7.64 31.78 -4.36
C TYR A 89 7.21 31.77 -2.89
N LEU A 90 5.97 31.34 -2.64
CA LEU A 90 5.48 31.08 -1.30
C LEU A 90 5.99 29.74 -0.80
N CYS A 91 6.59 29.74 0.39
CA CYS A 91 7.25 28.59 0.97
C CYS A 91 6.89 28.43 2.44
N LEU A 92 6.94 27.17 2.89
CA LEU A 92 6.91 26.78 4.29
C LEU A 92 8.19 26.02 4.59
N ARG A 93 9.07 26.60 5.41
CA ARG A 93 10.20 25.88 5.99
C ARG A 93 9.71 25.19 7.25
N MET A 94 9.91 23.88 7.37
CA MET A 94 9.45 23.12 8.53
C MET A 94 10.47 22.07 8.95
N ARG A 95 10.46 21.70 10.23
CA ARG A 95 11.34 20.67 10.77
C ARG A 95 11.08 19.36 10.02
N ARG A 96 12.17 18.66 9.67
CA ARG A 96 12.09 17.36 9.03
C ARG A 96 11.44 16.38 10.00
N VAL A 97 10.29 15.84 9.59
CA VAL A 97 9.58 14.80 10.34
C VAL A 97 10.23 13.45 10.01
N PRO A 98 10.59 12.64 11.02
CA PRO A 98 11.25 11.35 10.79
C PRO A 98 10.29 10.31 10.19
N GLY A 99 10.87 9.23 9.67
CA GLY A 99 10.11 8.16 9.05
C GLY A 99 9.67 8.47 7.63
N LYS A 100 8.68 7.70 7.16
CA LYS A 100 8.10 7.84 5.82
C LYS A 100 6.58 7.67 5.85
N PRO A 101 5.85 8.20 4.85
CA PRO A 101 4.40 8.05 4.76
C PRO A 101 3.96 6.59 4.92
N MET A 102 2.92 6.33 5.71
CA MET A 102 2.40 4.97 5.96
C MET A 102 2.12 4.21 4.65
N ASN A 103 1.60 4.90 3.63
CA ASN A 103 1.36 4.31 2.31
C ASN A 103 2.62 3.86 1.54
N LYS A 104 3.82 4.10 2.09
CA LYS A 104 5.13 3.66 1.58
C LYS A 104 5.89 2.74 2.57
N VAL A 105 5.28 2.42 3.70
CA VAL A 105 5.84 1.48 4.68
C VAL A 105 5.49 0.05 4.26
N TRP A 106 6.49 -0.82 4.31
CA TRP A 106 6.35 -2.24 4.05
C TRP A 106 5.79 -2.97 5.26
N PRO A 107 5.01 -4.06 5.06
CA PRO A 107 4.56 -4.91 6.15
C PRO A 107 5.69 -5.29 7.13
N SER A 108 6.85 -5.67 6.60
CA SER A 108 8.03 -6.06 7.38
C SER A 108 8.60 -4.95 8.29
N GLU A 109 8.34 -3.68 7.99
CA GLU A 109 8.92 -2.53 8.70
C GLU A 109 8.14 -2.13 9.95
N TYR A 110 6.88 -2.55 10.09
CA TYR A 110 6.06 -2.28 11.29
C TYR A 110 6.52 -3.09 12.50
N GLY A 111 7.31 -4.14 12.31
CA GLY A 111 7.73 -5.05 13.39
C GLY A 111 6.67 -6.08 13.75
N GLU A 112 6.92 -6.85 14.81
CA GLU A 112 6.16 -8.07 15.12
C GLU A 112 4.93 -7.84 15.99
N SER A 113 4.92 -6.77 16.80
CA SER A 113 3.85 -6.50 17.78
C SER A 113 2.77 -5.60 17.19
N LYS A 114 1.71 -6.20 16.64
CA LYS A 114 0.55 -5.45 16.16
C LYS A 114 -0.03 -4.53 17.23
N ARG A 115 -0.12 -5.00 18.48
CA ARG A 115 -0.64 -4.21 19.59
C ARG A 115 0.17 -2.92 19.80
N GLU A 116 1.49 -3.01 19.80
CA GLU A 116 2.38 -1.86 19.98
C GLU A 116 2.19 -0.82 18.86
N ILE A 117 2.01 -1.27 17.62
CA ILE A 117 1.77 -0.38 16.48
C ILE A 117 0.41 0.30 16.54
N LEU A 118 -0.63 -0.41 17.00
CA LEU A 118 -1.93 0.21 17.22
C LEU A 118 -1.90 1.21 18.38
N GLU A 119 -1.23 0.87 19.49
CA GLU A 119 -1.02 1.77 20.63
C GLU A 119 -0.20 3.02 20.23
N ALA A 120 0.74 2.90 19.28
CA ALA A 120 1.49 4.04 18.76
C ALA A 120 0.62 5.00 17.92
N LEU A 121 -0.39 4.50 17.20
CA LEU A 121 -1.39 5.36 16.53
C LEU A 121 -2.27 6.08 17.56
N ASP A 122 -2.74 5.37 18.59
CA ASP A 122 -3.51 5.96 19.69
C ASP A 122 -2.71 7.05 20.41
N THR A 123 -1.40 6.82 20.60
CA THR A 123 -0.49 7.80 21.19
C THR A 123 -0.38 9.06 20.34
N MET A 124 -0.28 8.93 19.01
CA MET A 124 -0.27 10.08 18.10
C MET A 124 -1.60 10.86 18.18
N GLN A 125 -2.74 10.16 18.22
CA GLN A 125 -4.05 10.79 18.39
C GLN A 125 -4.14 11.54 19.73
N ALA A 126 -3.68 10.91 20.82
CA ALA A 126 -3.64 11.53 22.14
C ALA A 126 -2.77 12.79 22.16
N GLN A 127 -1.64 12.80 21.45
CA GLN A 127 -0.78 13.98 21.32
C GLN A 127 -1.45 15.12 20.56
N LEU A 128 -2.15 14.82 19.45
CA LEU A 128 -2.94 15.82 18.71
C LEU A 128 -4.00 16.45 19.64
N VAL A 129 -4.67 15.62 20.43
CA VAL A 129 -5.67 16.06 21.41
C VAL A 129 -5.07 16.90 22.52
N GLU A 130 -3.92 16.50 23.07
CA GLU A 130 -3.21 17.20 24.14
C GLU A 130 -2.80 18.62 23.72
N VAL A 131 -2.36 18.78 22.47
CA VAL A 131 -2.06 20.11 21.92
C VAL A 131 -3.32 20.84 21.42
N GLY A 132 -4.50 20.21 21.44
CA GLY A 132 -5.77 20.78 20.99
C GLY A 132 -5.84 21.02 19.49
N VAL A 133 -5.35 20.06 18.69
CA VAL A 133 -5.36 20.07 17.22
C VAL A 133 -6.19 18.89 16.70
N THR A 134 -7.10 19.17 15.78
CA THR A 134 -7.83 18.18 14.96
C THR A 134 -7.28 18.26 13.54
N HIS A 135 -6.82 17.16 12.96
CA HIS A 135 -6.03 17.21 11.71
C HIS A 135 -6.84 17.51 10.46
N GLY A 136 -8.13 17.13 10.41
CA GLY A 136 -9.03 17.39 9.27
C GLY A 136 -8.77 16.56 7.99
N ASP A 137 -7.54 16.07 7.78
CA ASP A 137 -7.14 15.29 6.60
C ASP A 137 -6.16 14.14 6.95
N LEU A 138 -6.50 13.41 8.03
CA LEU A 138 -5.64 12.35 8.55
C LEU A 138 -5.81 11.06 7.74
N HIS A 139 -4.94 10.84 6.76
CA HIS A 139 -4.86 9.61 5.97
C HIS A 139 -3.42 9.10 5.82
N SER A 140 -3.26 7.90 5.24
CA SER A 140 -1.98 7.17 5.18
C SER A 140 -0.82 7.87 4.44
N ALA A 141 -1.07 8.98 3.74
CA ALA A 141 0.00 9.78 3.16
C ALA A 141 0.45 10.93 4.09
N ASN A 142 -0.47 11.39 4.96
CA ASN A 142 -0.28 12.48 5.92
C ASN A 142 0.10 11.97 7.32
N VAL A 143 0.42 10.68 7.43
CA VAL A 143 0.97 10.08 8.64
C VAL A 143 2.26 9.39 8.27
N HIS A 144 3.36 9.83 8.86
CA HIS A 144 4.66 9.20 8.75
C HIS A 144 4.84 8.16 9.85
N PHE A 145 5.46 7.02 9.52
CA PHE A 145 5.90 6.03 10.50
C PHE A 145 7.42 6.02 10.56
N ASP A 146 7.94 6.23 11.77
CA ASP A 146 9.35 6.06 12.11
C ASP A 146 9.55 4.67 12.70
N ALA A 147 10.13 3.77 11.90
CA ALA A 147 10.38 2.38 12.31
C ALA A 147 11.42 2.26 13.42
N GLN A 148 12.36 3.20 13.55
CA GLN A 148 13.37 3.17 14.61
C GLN A 148 12.77 3.53 15.96
N ALA A 149 11.94 4.58 16.01
CA ALA A 149 11.25 5.01 17.21
C ALA A 149 9.91 4.29 17.45
N ARG A 150 9.44 3.49 16.49
CA ARG A 150 8.10 2.87 16.45
C ARG A 150 6.98 3.86 16.73
N ARG A 151 7.05 5.01 16.07
CA ARG A 151 6.16 6.15 16.33
C ARG A 151 5.55 6.70 15.05
N PHE A 152 4.32 7.18 15.17
CA PHE A 152 3.62 7.88 14.10
C PHE A 152 3.71 9.40 14.28
N TRP A 153 3.78 10.10 13.16
CA TRP A 153 3.94 11.55 13.09
C TRP A 153 2.97 12.13 12.06
N PRO A 154 2.07 13.05 12.45
CA PRO A 154 1.16 13.71 11.52
C PRO A 154 1.89 14.79 10.71
N VAL A 155 1.61 14.87 9.42
CA VAL A 155 2.18 15.89 8.52
C VAL A 155 1.06 16.52 7.68
N ASP A 156 1.36 17.62 6.99
CA ASP A 156 0.38 18.34 6.16
C ASP A 156 -0.82 18.87 6.98
N LEU A 157 -0.50 19.70 7.98
CA LEU A 157 -1.47 20.25 8.93
C LEU A 157 -2.25 21.47 8.38
N GLY A 158 -2.29 21.64 7.06
CA GLY A 158 -2.99 22.77 6.42
C GLY A 158 -4.52 22.69 6.56
N ALA A 159 -5.07 21.48 6.64
CA ALA A 159 -6.49 21.22 6.92
C ALA A 159 -6.81 21.11 8.42
N ALA A 160 -5.80 21.24 9.28
CA ALA A 160 -5.98 21.07 10.72
C ALA A 160 -6.72 22.27 11.33
N SER A 161 -7.31 22.06 12.50
CA SER A 161 -8.02 23.11 13.24
C SER A 161 -7.69 23.04 14.71
N ALA A 162 -7.64 24.22 15.35
CA ALA A 162 -7.46 24.32 16.78
C ALA A 162 -8.80 24.16 17.51
N PHE A 163 -8.77 23.47 18.65
CA PHE A 163 -9.87 23.46 19.60
C PHE A 163 -9.38 23.70 21.02
N ALA A 164 -10.32 24.05 21.90
CA ALA A 164 -10.05 24.18 23.33
C ALA A 164 -10.40 22.86 24.02
N LEU A 165 -9.46 22.30 24.79
CA LEU A 165 -9.63 21.09 25.60
C LEU A 165 -10.84 21.18 26.54
N SER A 166 -11.20 22.39 27.01
CA SER A 166 -12.39 22.64 27.83
C SER A 166 -13.71 22.30 27.12
N ARG A 167 -13.71 22.18 25.78
CA ARG A 167 -14.85 21.73 24.98
C ARG A 167 -14.98 20.19 24.94
N MET A 168 -14.14 19.46 25.68
CA MET A 168 -14.19 18.00 25.79
C MET A 168 -14.58 17.49 27.19
N GLY A 169 -15.03 18.39 28.08
CA GLY A 169 -15.60 17.99 29.36
C GLY A 169 -16.89 17.19 29.19
N PRO A 170 -17.33 16.43 30.22
CA PRO A 170 -18.54 15.61 30.17
C PRO A 170 -19.82 16.40 29.82
N ASP A 171 -19.81 17.73 29.98
CA ASP A 171 -20.93 18.63 29.70
C ASP A 171 -20.87 19.29 28.31
N ALA A 172 -19.99 18.83 27.40
CA ALA A 172 -19.87 19.39 26.06
C ALA A 172 -21.14 19.13 25.20
N PRO A 173 -21.66 20.15 24.47
CA PRO A 173 -22.97 20.09 23.80
C PRO A 173 -23.05 19.20 22.54
N THR A 174 -22.03 18.41 22.24
CA THR A 174 -21.95 17.46 21.12
C THR A 174 -20.79 16.50 21.43
N PRO A 175 -20.77 15.25 20.93
CA PRO A 175 -19.54 14.48 21.02
C PRO A 175 -18.47 15.32 20.31
N GLY A 176 -17.44 15.72 21.05
CA GLY A 176 -16.51 16.76 20.63
C GLY A 176 -15.79 16.44 19.32
N PRO A 177 -14.91 17.33 18.82
CA PRO A 177 -14.11 17.12 17.61
C PRO A 177 -13.46 15.72 17.50
N LEU A 178 -13.18 15.09 18.66
CA LEU A 178 -12.83 13.67 18.84
C LEU A 178 -13.62 12.68 17.98
N ALA A 179 -14.95 12.79 17.90
CA ALA A 179 -15.76 11.77 17.22
C ALA A 179 -15.52 11.71 15.70
N SER A 180 -15.02 12.79 15.08
CA SER A 180 -14.64 12.80 13.67
C SER A 180 -13.22 12.23 13.45
N ASP A 181 -12.27 12.58 14.32
CA ASP A 181 -10.90 12.03 14.33
C ASP A 181 -10.89 10.53 14.64
N ASP A 182 -11.79 10.05 15.50
CA ASP A 182 -11.94 8.64 15.86
C ASP A 182 -12.23 7.76 14.63
N SER A 183 -13.07 8.22 13.70
CA SER A 183 -13.39 7.45 12.49
C SER A 183 -12.18 7.30 11.56
N HIS A 184 -11.36 8.34 11.44
CA HIS A 184 -10.14 8.33 10.62
C HIS A 184 -9.05 7.48 11.27
N ILE A 185 -8.87 7.59 12.59
CA ILE A 185 -7.92 6.76 13.34
C ILE A 185 -8.32 5.29 13.28
N MET A 186 -9.59 4.95 13.52
CA MET A 186 -10.08 3.57 13.40
C MET A 186 -9.85 3.01 11.98
N SER A 187 -10.04 3.85 10.95
CA SER A 187 -9.74 3.48 9.56
C SER A 187 -8.24 3.17 9.37
N LEU A 188 -7.34 4.02 9.90
CA LEU A 188 -5.90 3.81 9.84
C LEU A 188 -5.48 2.54 10.61
N GLN A 189 -6.04 2.32 11.81
CA GLN A 189 -5.82 1.12 12.62
C GLN A 189 -6.23 -0.15 11.89
N ALA A 190 -7.41 -0.17 11.27
CA ALA A 190 -7.87 -1.30 10.48
C ALA A 190 -6.93 -1.59 9.30
N ARG A 191 -6.51 -0.54 8.57
CA ARG A 191 -5.61 -0.67 7.42
C ARG A 191 -4.21 -1.16 7.82
N VAL A 192 -3.61 -0.60 8.87
CA VAL A 192 -2.29 -1.03 9.33
C VAL A 192 -2.34 -2.45 9.88
N SER A 193 -3.39 -2.81 10.63
CA SER A 193 -3.61 -4.19 11.09
C SER A 193 -3.66 -5.16 9.92
N ALA A 194 -4.44 -4.86 8.88
CA ALA A 194 -4.53 -5.70 7.69
C ALA A 194 -3.21 -5.77 6.89
N LEU A 195 -2.44 -4.67 6.84
CA LEU A 195 -1.13 -4.68 6.20
C LEU A 195 -0.13 -5.54 7.00
N MET A 196 -0.12 -5.44 8.33
CA MET A 196 0.74 -6.27 9.18
C MET A 196 0.37 -7.76 9.06
N ASP A 197 -0.92 -8.08 8.99
CA ASP A 197 -1.39 -9.45 8.71
C ASP A 197 -0.97 -9.95 7.33
N SER A 198 -0.56 -9.02 6.44
CA SER A 198 -0.04 -9.37 5.13
C SER A 198 1.45 -9.73 5.14
N HIS A 199 2.15 -9.57 6.27
CA HIS A 199 3.53 -9.98 6.44
C HIS A 199 3.59 -11.48 6.75
N VAL A 200 3.99 -12.29 5.76
CA VAL A 200 4.20 -13.73 5.93
C VAL A 200 5.54 -14.14 5.30
N PRO A 201 6.22 -15.17 5.84
CA PRO A 201 7.54 -15.59 5.37
C PRO A 201 7.60 -16.00 3.89
N GLU A 202 6.47 -16.41 3.31
CA GLU A 202 6.37 -16.83 1.91
C GLU A 202 6.37 -15.68 0.90
N VAL A 203 6.22 -14.43 1.36
CA VAL A 203 6.14 -13.26 0.48
C VAL A 203 7.50 -12.57 0.41
N ASP A 204 8.07 -12.57 -0.80
CA ASP A 204 9.24 -11.77 -1.11
C ASP A 204 8.84 -10.31 -1.36
N GLU A 205 9.36 -9.38 -0.55
CA GLU A 205 9.18 -7.95 -0.76
C GLU A 205 10.16 -7.42 -1.81
N VAL A 206 9.65 -6.98 -2.95
CA VAL A 206 10.44 -6.49 -4.09
C VAL A 206 10.20 -5.01 -4.28
N HIS A 207 11.26 -4.20 -4.07
CA HIS A 207 11.17 -2.74 -4.12
C HIS A 207 10.84 -2.16 -5.52
N ALA A 208 10.96 -2.97 -6.58
CA ALA A 208 10.54 -2.58 -7.91
C ALA A 208 9.00 -2.44 -8.00
N PRO A 209 8.47 -1.35 -8.58
CA PRO A 209 7.07 -1.27 -8.93
C PRO A 209 6.74 -2.27 -10.04
N LEU A 210 5.46 -2.61 -10.16
CA LEU A 210 5.00 -3.61 -11.12
C LEU A 210 5.48 -3.38 -12.57
N PHE A 211 5.51 -2.13 -13.04
CA PHE A 211 5.89 -1.81 -14.43
C PHE A 211 7.36 -2.10 -14.74
N GLU A 212 8.23 -2.15 -13.74
CA GLU A 212 9.61 -2.56 -13.92
C GLU A 212 9.73 -4.08 -14.05
N LEU A 213 8.80 -4.84 -13.46
CA LEU A 213 8.80 -6.30 -13.54
C LEU A 213 8.24 -6.85 -14.85
N VAL A 214 7.18 -6.22 -15.41
CA VAL A 214 6.47 -6.77 -16.59
C VAL A 214 6.39 -5.82 -17.79
N HIS A 215 7.03 -4.65 -17.72
CA HIS A 215 6.86 -3.49 -18.62
C HIS A 215 5.47 -2.83 -18.54
N TRP A 216 5.43 -1.50 -18.75
CA TRP A 216 4.22 -0.69 -18.60
C TRP A 216 3.06 -1.14 -19.51
N GLN A 217 3.34 -1.59 -20.74
CA GLN A 217 2.32 -2.05 -21.70
C GLN A 217 1.59 -3.31 -21.21
N SER A 218 2.28 -4.14 -20.44
CA SER A 218 1.70 -5.32 -19.82
C SER A 218 0.83 -4.93 -18.63
N CYS A 219 1.26 -3.95 -17.82
CA CYS A 219 0.50 -3.48 -16.67
C CYS A 219 -0.91 -3.02 -17.02
N VAL A 220 -1.08 -2.30 -18.14
CA VAL A 220 -2.40 -1.81 -18.59
C VAL A 220 -3.37 -2.95 -18.89
N ARG A 221 -2.86 -4.12 -19.28
CA ARG A 221 -3.67 -5.29 -19.60
C ARG A 221 -3.85 -6.22 -18.41
N MET A 222 -2.96 -6.14 -17.42
CA MET A 222 -2.94 -7.06 -16.30
C MET A 222 -4.14 -6.87 -15.37
N ALA A 223 -5.04 -7.82 -15.41
CA ALA A 223 -6.14 -7.95 -14.45
C ALA A 223 -5.88 -9.16 -13.54
N ALA A 224 -6.43 -9.12 -12.32
CA ALA A 224 -6.43 -10.26 -11.40
C ALA A 224 -7.44 -11.31 -11.91
N ARG A 225 -7.09 -11.98 -13.02
CA ARG A 225 -7.92 -12.99 -13.68
C ARG A 225 -7.16 -14.31 -13.71
N CYS A 226 -7.87 -15.40 -13.46
CA CYS A 226 -7.26 -16.71 -13.50
C CYS A 226 -6.78 -17.03 -14.93
N GLY A 227 -5.58 -17.61 -15.03
CA GLY A 227 -4.96 -18.00 -16.31
C GLY A 227 -4.29 -16.86 -17.08
N GLU A 228 -4.46 -15.60 -16.68
CA GLU A 228 -3.76 -14.47 -17.29
C GLU A 228 -2.37 -14.32 -16.68
N VAL A 229 -1.34 -14.40 -17.53
CA VAL A 229 0.08 -14.36 -17.12
C VAL A 229 0.89 -13.49 -18.05
N PHE A 230 1.98 -12.93 -17.53
CA PHE A 230 2.87 -12.00 -18.23
C PHE A 230 4.27 -12.55 -18.23
N ALA A 231 4.97 -12.44 -19.36
CA ALA A 231 6.34 -12.94 -19.45
C ALA A 231 7.25 -12.24 -18.44
N ASP A 232 8.11 -13.00 -17.79
CA ASP A 232 9.24 -12.43 -17.06
C ASP A 232 10.31 -12.01 -18.09
N PRO A 233 10.62 -10.70 -18.22
CA PRO A 233 11.59 -10.22 -19.19
C PRO A 233 13.03 -10.65 -18.86
N ALA A 234 13.32 -11.00 -17.61
CA ALA A 234 14.63 -11.48 -17.19
C ALA A 234 14.81 -12.98 -17.39
N ASP A 235 13.71 -13.76 -17.49
CA ASP A 235 13.76 -15.21 -17.56
C ASP A 235 12.53 -15.80 -18.26
N ALA A 236 12.72 -16.22 -19.52
CA ALA A 236 11.64 -16.75 -20.36
C ALA A 236 11.01 -18.07 -19.84
N ALA A 237 11.65 -18.75 -18.88
CA ALA A 237 11.10 -19.93 -18.24
C ALA A 237 10.03 -19.60 -17.18
N TYR A 238 9.88 -18.33 -16.81
CA TYR A 238 8.94 -17.86 -15.81
C TYR A 238 7.94 -16.85 -16.36
N VAL A 239 6.82 -16.75 -15.65
CA VAL A 239 5.76 -15.76 -15.89
C VAL A 239 5.26 -15.19 -14.57
N TYR A 240 4.71 -13.98 -14.63
CA TYR A 240 4.03 -13.32 -13.53
C TYR A 240 2.52 -13.47 -13.67
N LYS A 241 1.86 -13.91 -12.62
CA LYS A 241 0.40 -13.94 -12.48
C LYS A 241 -0.02 -12.95 -11.41
N LEU A 242 -0.85 -11.97 -11.76
CA LEU A 242 -1.44 -11.07 -10.76
C LEU A 242 -2.50 -11.82 -9.95
N LEU A 243 -2.30 -11.87 -8.63
CA LEU A 243 -3.24 -12.51 -7.72
C LEU A 243 -4.21 -11.48 -7.16
N PHE A 244 -3.68 -10.39 -6.59
CA PHE A 244 -4.44 -9.26 -6.09
C PHE A 244 -3.53 -8.04 -5.90
N SER A 245 -4.13 -6.89 -5.61
CA SER A 245 -3.41 -5.69 -5.18
C SER A 245 -3.89 -5.28 -3.80
N PHE A 246 -2.95 -4.86 -2.96
CA PHE A 246 -3.17 -4.35 -1.62
C PHE A 246 -2.32 -3.10 -1.44
N SER A 247 -2.94 -1.94 -1.64
CA SER A 247 -2.35 -0.65 -1.26
C SER A 247 -3.14 -0.04 -0.10
N PHE A 248 -2.47 0.81 0.68
CA PHE A 248 -3.08 1.48 1.82
C PHE A 248 -4.32 2.30 1.45
N THR A 249 -4.44 2.78 0.21
CA THR A 249 -5.56 3.62 -0.26
C THR A 249 -6.76 2.80 -0.75
N ASP A 250 -6.53 1.58 -1.25
CA ASP A 250 -7.54 0.83 -2.02
C ASP A 250 -8.62 0.15 -1.19
N PHE A 251 -8.64 0.38 0.13
CA PHE A 251 -9.47 -0.40 1.03
C PHE A 251 -10.50 0.40 1.83
N ALA A 252 -11.68 -0.17 2.05
CA ALA A 252 -12.67 0.37 2.96
C ALA A 252 -12.47 -0.26 4.36
N PRO A 253 -12.50 0.51 5.45
CA PRO A 253 -12.45 -0.06 6.80
C PRO A 253 -13.49 -1.16 6.99
N GLY A 254 -13.09 -2.30 7.58
CA GLY A 254 -13.99 -3.40 7.93
C GLY A 254 -14.27 -4.44 6.83
N VAL A 255 -13.61 -4.37 5.67
CA VAL A 255 -13.72 -5.45 4.67
C VAL A 255 -12.50 -6.39 4.76
N ASP A 256 -12.73 -7.70 4.78
CA ASP A 256 -11.71 -8.70 5.12
C ASP A 256 -11.01 -9.24 3.85
N THR A 257 -10.36 -8.36 3.08
CA THR A 257 -9.74 -8.74 1.80
C THR A 257 -8.24 -8.98 1.90
N GLY A 258 -7.47 -8.15 2.63
CA GLY A 258 -6.02 -8.25 2.67
C GLY A 258 -5.55 -9.61 3.20
N PRO A 259 -5.93 -9.99 4.44
CA PRO A 259 -5.56 -11.29 5.00
C PRO A 259 -6.15 -12.47 4.23
N ARG A 260 -7.41 -12.37 3.80
CA ARG A 260 -8.09 -13.45 3.08
C ARG A 260 -7.49 -13.70 1.69
N GLU A 261 -7.22 -12.65 0.92
CA GLU A 261 -6.60 -12.77 -0.40
C GLU A 261 -5.13 -13.21 -0.28
N LEU A 262 -4.42 -12.75 0.76
CA LEU A 262 -3.09 -13.30 1.04
C LEU A 262 -3.14 -14.80 1.35
N GLN A 263 -4.07 -15.24 2.20
CA GLN A 263 -4.22 -16.67 2.49
C GLN A 263 -4.50 -17.48 1.22
N ARG A 264 -5.29 -16.94 0.28
CA ARG A 264 -5.52 -17.54 -1.05
C ARG A 264 -4.26 -17.57 -1.91
N ALA A 265 -3.45 -16.51 -1.87
CA ALA A 265 -2.19 -16.42 -2.61
C ALA A 265 -1.12 -17.38 -2.05
N VAL A 266 -1.00 -17.50 -0.73
CA VAL A 266 -0.14 -18.49 -0.08
C VAL A 266 -0.62 -19.90 -0.42
N ASN A 267 -1.94 -20.13 -0.43
CA ASN A 267 -2.51 -21.42 -0.82
C ASN A 267 -2.20 -21.76 -2.28
N GLU A 268 -2.33 -20.78 -3.18
CA GLU A 268 -1.95 -20.88 -4.59
C GLU A 268 -0.49 -21.29 -4.74
N LEU A 269 0.44 -20.57 -4.08
CA LEU A 269 1.88 -20.88 -4.11
C LEU A 269 2.14 -22.33 -3.66
N ARG A 270 1.68 -22.69 -2.46
CA ARG A 270 1.97 -24.00 -1.85
C ARG A 270 1.47 -25.17 -2.71
N HIS A 271 0.27 -25.04 -3.29
CA HIS A 271 -0.30 -26.09 -4.13
C HIS A 271 0.31 -26.11 -5.53
N PHE A 272 0.70 -24.95 -6.07
CA PHE A 272 1.44 -24.88 -7.32
C PHE A 272 2.78 -25.62 -7.20
N GLU A 273 3.57 -25.33 -6.17
CA GLU A 273 4.84 -26.04 -5.92
C GLU A 273 4.62 -27.53 -5.62
N ARG A 274 3.53 -27.89 -4.94
CA ARG A 274 3.20 -29.29 -4.70
C ARG A 274 2.91 -30.06 -5.99
N TYR A 275 2.36 -29.40 -7.00
CA TYR A 275 2.05 -30.03 -8.29
C TYR A 275 3.23 -30.01 -9.26
N TYR A 276 3.94 -28.89 -9.37
CA TYR A 276 5.01 -28.67 -10.36
C TYR A 276 6.42 -28.86 -9.82
N GLY A 277 6.58 -28.98 -8.50
CA GLY A 277 7.88 -29.14 -7.83
C GLY A 277 8.24 -27.93 -6.97
N SER A 278 9.04 -28.18 -5.93
CA SER A 278 9.58 -27.11 -5.07
C SER A 278 10.47 -26.17 -5.89
N GLY A 279 10.33 -24.86 -5.68
CA GLY A 279 11.01 -23.81 -6.44
C GLY A 279 10.34 -23.46 -7.78
N ALA A 280 9.23 -24.11 -8.13
CA ALA A 280 8.50 -23.81 -9.36
C ALA A 280 7.77 -22.46 -9.30
N ALA A 281 7.59 -21.87 -8.12
CA ALA A 281 7.02 -20.54 -7.98
C ALA A 281 7.55 -19.79 -6.74
N ARG A 282 7.37 -18.48 -6.73
CA ARG A 282 7.53 -17.63 -5.55
C ARG A 282 6.44 -16.56 -5.51
N LEU A 283 6.04 -16.17 -4.31
CA LEU A 283 5.05 -15.11 -4.10
C LEU A 283 5.78 -13.79 -3.83
N ILE A 284 5.42 -12.74 -4.56
CA ILE A 284 6.10 -11.45 -4.52
C ILE A 284 5.11 -10.35 -4.20
N ARG A 285 5.52 -9.37 -3.38
CA ARG A 285 4.84 -8.09 -3.20
C ARG A 285 5.69 -6.96 -3.80
N THR A 286 5.10 -6.15 -4.68
CA THR A 286 5.78 -4.97 -5.26
C THR A 286 5.63 -3.72 -4.39
N SER A 287 6.43 -2.69 -4.65
CA SER A 287 6.38 -1.42 -3.91
C SER A 287 5.07 -0.64 -4.09
N ASN A 288 4.34 -0.88 -5.17
CA ASN A 288 3.00 -0.36 -5.39
C ASN A 288 1.88 -1.30 -4.89
N GLY A 289 2.22 -2.33 -4.10
CA GLY A 289 1.26 -3.17 -3.40
C GLY A 289 0.67 -4.32 -4.21
N CYS A 290 1.24 -4.68 -5.36
CA CYS A 290 0.74 -5.81 -6.15
C CYS A 290 1.32 -7.14 -5.62
N TYR A 291 0.46 -8.13 -5.44
CA TYR A 291 0.83 -9.49 -5.09
C TYR A 291 0.82 -10.37 -6.35
N LEU A 292 2.00 -10.93 -6.66
CA LEU A 292 2.27 -11.67 -7.88
C LEU A 292 2.76 -13.07 -7.55
N LEU A 293 2.26 -14.07 -8.25
CA LEU A 293 2.95 -15.36 -8.33
C LEU A 293 3.92 -15.30 -9.51
N ARG A 294 5.23 -15.31 -9.24
CA ARG A 294 6.22 -15.61 -10.29
C ARG A 294 6.35 -17.11 -10.36
N MET A 295 5.80 -17.71 -11.40
CA MET A 295 5.68 -19.17 -11.56
C MET A 295 6.35 -19.64 -12.84
N GLN A 296 6.81 -20.89 -12.83
CA GLN A 296 7.31 -21.54 -14.03
C GLN A 296 6.23 -21.50 -15.11
N ARG A 297 6.64 -21.16 -16.33
CA ARG A 297 5.77 -21.10 -17.48
C ARG A 297 5.25 -22.49 -17.79
N VAL A 298 3.93 -22.67 -17.69
CA VAL A 298 3.24 -23.89 -18.11
C VAL A 298 2.98 -23.80 -19.62
N PRO A 299 3.45 -24.77 -20.43
CA PRO A 299 3.26 -24.73 -21.87
C PRO A 299 1.80 -24.97 -22.25
N GLY A 300 1.39 -24.37 -23.37
CA GLY A 300 0.05 -24.55 -23.96
C GLY A 300 -0.75 -23.26 -24.05
N VAL A 301 -2.06 -23.41 -24.29
CA VAL A 301 -3.03 -22.31 -24.43
C VAL A 301 -4.13 -22.46 -23.37
N PRO A 302 -4.62 -21.37 -22.75
CA PRO A 302 -5.76 -21.43 -21.84
C PRO A 302 -6.96 -22.10 -22.50
N VAL A 303 -7.62 -23.02 -21.80
CA VAL A 303 -8.78 -23.76 -22.32
C VAL A 303 -9.93 -22.82 -22.66
N SER A 304 -10.10 -21.74 -21.89
CA SER A 304 -11.07 -20.68 -22.17
C SER A 304 -10.87 -19.95 -23.51
N GLY A 305 -9.67 -20.03 -24.09
CA GLY A 305 -9.32 -19.41 -25.37
C GLY A 305 -9.33 -20.38 -26.56
N LEU A 306 -9.67 -21.65 -26.36
CA LEU A 306 -9.72 -22.63 -27.46
C LEU A 306 -10.96 -22.41 -28.33
N SER A 307 -10.77 -22.40 -29.65
CA SER A 307 -11.88 -22.31 -30.61
C SER A 307 -12.71 -23.58 -30.71
N ALA A 308 -12.11 -24.73 -30.39
CA ALA A 308 -12.76 -26.04 -30.30
C ALA A 308 -12.07 -26.87 -29.23
N MET A 309 -12.82 -27.72 -28.52
CA MET A 309 -12.23 -28.63 -27.55
C MET A 309 -11.50 -29.77 -28.26
N PRO A 310 -10.32 -30.20 -27.78
CA PRO A 310 -9.61 -31.36 -28.29
C PRO A 310 -10.44 -32.64 -28.14
N ASP A 311 -10.38 -33.54 -29.11
CA ASP A 311 -11.10 -34.83 -29.08
C ASP A 311 -10.69 -35.70 -27.88
N ASP A 312 -9.44 -35.56 -27.41
CA ASP A 312 -8.86 -36.28 -26.29
C ASP A 312 -9.06 -35.60 -24.92
N TYR A 313 -9.80 -34.48 -24.86
CA TYR A 313 -10.01 -33.71 -23.64
C TYR A 313 -10.52 -34.56 -22.45
N PRO A 314 -11.47 -35.51 -22.61
CA PRO A 314 -11.88 -36.38 -21.49
C PRO A 314 -10.74 -37.23 -20.91
N ALA A 315 -9.85 -37.73 -21.77
CA ALA A 315 -8.70 -38.52 -21.35
C ALA A 315 -7.66 -37.63 -20.66
N ALA A 316 -7.38 -36.45 -21.20
CA ALA A 316 -6.49 -35.46 -20.61
C ALA A 316 -6.99 -34.97 -19.24
N TRP A 317 -8.30 -34.73 -19.09
CA TRP A 317 -8.95 -34.42 -17.83
C TRP A 317 -8.77 -35.53 -16.79
N ALA A 318 -9.07 -36.78 -17.15
CA ALA A 318 -8.91 -37.91 -16.24
C ALA A 318 -7.44 -38.09 -15.81
N ALA A 319 -6.49 -37.88 -16.72
CA ALA A 319 -5.06 -37.91 -16.41
C ALA A 319 -4.64 -36.77 -15.46
N MET A 320 -5.12 -35.56 -15.68
CA MET A 320 -4.88 -34.42 -14.79
C MET A 320 -5.43 -34.68 -13.38
N MET A 321 -6.66 -35.18 -13.25
CA MET A 321 -7.26 -35.51 -11.96
C MET A 321 -6.50 -36.60 -11.22
N ARG A 322 -5.98 -37.61 -11.93
CA ARG A 322 -5.07 -38.61 -11.35
C ARG A 322 -3.76 -37.99 -10.83
N ARG A 323 -3.16 -37.06 -11.59
CA ARG A 323 -1.95 -36.33 -11.15
C ARG A 323 -2.21 -35.48 -9.90
N LEU A 324 -3.36 -34.78 -9.85
CA LEU A 324 -3.79 -34.03 -8.66
C LEU A 324 -3.95 -34.96 -7.45
N GLY A 325 -4.63 -36.09 -7.63
CA GLY A 325 -4.81 -37.11 -6.59
C GLY A 325 -3.51 -37.74 -6.12
N ALA A 326 -2.57 -38.03 -7.04
CA ALA A 326 -1.24 -38.54 -6.71
C ALA A 326 -0.40 -37.52 -5.92
N ALA A 327 -0.59 -36.22 -6.17
CA ALA A 327 -0.03 -35.15 -5.36
C ALA A 327 -0.79 -34.96 -4.02
N GLY A 328 -1.86 -35.71 -3.76
CA GLY A 328 -2.68 -35.59 -2.55
C GLY A 328 -3.51 -34.32 -2.50
N MET A 329 -3.96 -33.83 -3.66
CA MET A 329 -4.72 -32.59 -3.80
C MET A 329 -6.13 -32.84 -4.33
N ALA A 330 -7.07 -32.07 -3.79
CA ALA A 330 -8.43 -31.97 -4.29
C ALA A 330 -8.68 -30.54 -4.78
N HIS A 331 -9.16 -30.40 -6.02
CA HIS A 331 -9.49 -29.12 -6.62
C HIS A 331 -10.99 -29.07 -6.93
N PRO A 332 -11.82 -28.51 -6.03
CA PRO A 332 -13.28 -28.60 -6.12
C PRO A 332 -13.91 -27.64 -7.13
N ASP A 333 -13.16 -26.68 -7.66
CA ASP A 333 -13.69 -25.56 -8.44
C ASP A 333 -12.81 -25.27 -9.66
N LEU A 334 -12.46 -26.33 -10.41
CA LEU A 334 -11.73 -26.19 -11.67
C LEU A 334 -12.65 -25.66 -12.77
N ARG A 335 -12.22 -24.58 -13.40
CA ARG A 335 -12.91 -23.94 -14.51
C ARG A 335 -12.01 -23.88 -15.76
N PRO A 336 -12.55 -23.68 -16.97
CA PRO A 336 -11.73 -23.57 -18.18
C PRO A 336 -10.63 -22.50 -18.12
N ASP A 337 -10.84 -21.39 -17.41
CA ASP A 337 -9.83 -20.34 -17.21
C ASP A 337 -8.73 -20.72 -16.19
N HIS A 338 -8.84 -21.88 -15.55
CA HIS A 338 -7.84 -22.42 -14.63
C HIS A 338 -6.91 -23.43 -15.28
N LEU A 339 -7.13 -23.73 -16.56
CA LEU A 339 -6.53 -24.86 -17.25
C LEU A 339 -5.81 -24.38 -18.50
N ILE A 340 -4.64 -24.96 -18.73
CA ILE A 340 -3.87 -24.82 -19.95
C ILE A 340 -3.82 -26.18 -20.64
N TYR A 341 -4.14 -26.22 -21.93
CA TYR A 341 -3.97 -27.41 -22.75
C TYR A 341 -2.71 -27.28 -23.60
N ASP A 342 -1.80 -28.24 -23.47
CA ASP A 342 -0.61 -28.37 -24.30
C ASP A 342 -0.86 -29.39 -25.41
N ALA A 343 -1.07 -28.90 -26.64
CA ALA A 343 -1.31 -29.75 -27.81
C ALA A 343 -0.11 -30.64 -28.19
N THR A 344 1.11 -30.28 -27.77
CA THR A 344 2.31 -31.06 -28.07
C THR A 344 2.37 -32.33 -27.26
N THR A 345 2.01 -32.24 -25.98
CA THR A 345 2.03 -33.37 -25.03
C THR A 345 0.65 -33.97 -24.78
N GLN A 346 -0.41 -33.36 -25.31
CA GLN A 346 -1.81 -33.71 -25.06
C GLN A 346 -2.17 -33.69 -23.57
N LEU A 347 -1.48 -32.83 -22.80
CA LEU A 347 -1.69 -32.70 -21.37
C LEU A 347 -2.55 -31.49 -21.03
N LEU A 348 -3.45 -31.71 -20.06
CA LEU A 348 -4.23 -30.65 -19.42
C LEU A 348 -3.59 -30.29 -18.08
N ASN A 349 -3.20 -29.02 -17.92
CA ASN A 349 -2.38 -28.56 -16.81
C ASN A 349 -3.10 -27.45 -16.02
N PRO A 350 -3.33 -27.62 -14.70
CA PRO A 350 -3.94 -26.59 -13.87
C PRO A 350 -2.95 -25.47 -13.57
N VAL A 351 -3.42 -24.23 -13.64
CA VAL A 351 -2.63 -23.01 -13.37
C VAL A 351 -3.31 -22.08 -12.36
N SER A 352 -4.34 -22.58 -11.69
CA SER A 352 -5.03 -21.90 -10.60
C SER A 352 -5.24 -22.90 -9.47
N PHE A 353 -4.80 -22.59 -8.26
CA PHE A 353 -4.81 -23.48 -7.11
C PHE A 353 -5.36 -22.83 -5.83
N ALA A 354 -5.84 -21.58 -5.88
CA ALA A 354 -6.30 -20.83 -4.72
C ALA A 354 -7.42 -21.54 -3.95
N SER A 355 -8.26 -22.34 -4.63
CA SER A 355 -9.34 -23.15 -4.04
C SER A 355 -8.94 -24.60 -3.74
N CYS A 356 -7.71 -25.01 -4.06
CA CYS A 356 -7.22 -26.36 -3.78
C CYS A 356 -7.15 -26.63 -2.27
N ARG A 357 -7.33 -27.91 -1.94
CA ARG A 357 -7.23 -28.43 -0.59
C ARG A 357 -6.41 -29.72 -0.60
N LEU A 358 -5.88 -30.08 0.56
CA LEU A 358 -5.33 -31.42 0.75
C LEU A 358 -6.45 -32.45 0.67
N ALA A 359 -6.25 -33.50 -0.12
CA ALA A 359 -7.18 -34.62 -0.16
C ALA A 359 -7.17 -35.32 1.20
N ALA A 360 -8.36 -35.63 1.74
CA ALA A 360 -8.45 -36.42 2.96
C ALA A 360 -7.78 -37.78 2.72
N THR A 361 -6.83 -38.15 3.57
CA THR A 361 -6.29 -39.51 3.58
C THR A 361 -7.43 -40.48 3.85
N PRO A 362 -7.66 -41.49 3.00
CA PRO A 362 -8.61 -42.54 3.31
C PRO A 362 -8.02 -43.34 4.50
N GLY A 363 -8.52 -43.09 5.72
CA GLY A 363 -8.03 -43.82 6.90
C GLY A 363 -8.37 -43.26 8.28
N SER A 364 -8.81 -42.01 8.44
CA SER A 364 -9.20 -41.49 9.76
C SER A 364 -10.73 -41.44 9.94
N SER A 365 -11.38 -42.61 9.91
CA SER A 365 -12.70 -42.73 10.53
C SER A 365 -12.51 -42.74 12.04
N GLY A 366 -12.76 -41.60 12.68
CA GLY A 366 -12.80 -41.51 14.13
C GLY A 366 -13.83 -42.50 14.69
N GLY A 367 -13.36 -43.42 15.53
CA GLY A 367 -14.22 -44.25 16.35
C GLY A 367 -15.07 -43.36 17.24
N ARG A 368 -16.38 -43.34 16.99
CA ARG A 368 -17.34 -43.01 18.05
C ARG A 368 -17.61 -44.32 18.78
N GLU A 369 -16.88 -44.55 19.85
CA GLU A 369 -17.34 -45.46 20.88
C GLU A 369 -18.54 -44.81 21.58
N HIS A 370 -19.64 -45.55 21.55
CA HIS A 370 -20.78 -45.35 22.42
C HIS A 370 -20.33 -45.57 23.87
N GLU A 371 -20.55 -44.60 24.74
CA GLU A 371 -20.79 -44.87 26.15
C GLU A 371 -22.25 -44.58 26.48
N ALA A 372 -22.83 -45.56 27.17
CA ALA A 372 -24.20 -45.63 27.65
C ALA A 372 -24.37 -44.90 28.99
#